data_AF-B8BYB9-F1
#
_entry.id   AF-B8BYB9-F1
#
_cell.length_a   1.000
_cell.length_b   1.000
_cell.length_c   1.000
_cell.angle_alpha   90.00
_cell.angle_beta   90.00
_cell.angle_gamma   90.00
#
_symmetry.space_group_name_H-M   'P 1'
#
loop_
_entity.id
_entity.type
_entity.pdbx_description
1 polymer ?
#
loop_
_entity_poly.entity_id
_entity_poly.type
_entity_poly.pdbx_seq_one_letter_code
_entity_poly.pdbx_strand_id
1 'polypeptide(L)'
;MSDDEMEMNTVAVQEQTADDAPSSGGGGTNPADVVAGTKAWAQVAKGFAYVEISSLVLMFACIGMWDKNYWYYSELCYALSVSVISLAACLIIQTGEFVKPGLLEKIEKPVSLFLFVWWGIGTGVITFRAPFTTTSNGFFAAWAGFLFTTKWALNIDSSQFTELEKGRKHLFLLFACGLLELFSTIHPISIGMNKGEAAWGMTAGILTIIITGVLFKAYDDIAISIMKVTSAFLFCMWATVAGVLTFGGPFIDTGNGYFASWGGFLLAAKFGLHQMEREDEIV
;
A
#
# COMPACT_ATOMS: atom_id res chain seq x y z
N MET A 1 -38.59 46.18 21.76
CA MET A 1 -38.05 47.55 21.93
C MET A 1 -36.64 47.37 22.44
N SER A 2 -35.70 48.05 21.77
CA SER A 2 -34.22 47.91 21.73
C SER A 2 -33.68 46.70 20.95
N ASP A 3 -33.46 46.97 19.66
CA ASP A 3 -32.54 46.30 18.75
C ASP A 3 -31.09 46.70 19.11
N ASP A 4 -30.19 45.72 19.20
CA ASP A 4 -28.73 45.93 19.20
C ASP A 4 -28.10 45.08 18.10
N GLU A 5 -27.46 45.81 17.17
CA GLU A 5 -26.19 45.52 16.48
C GLU A 5 -26.01 44.19 15.70
N MET A 6 -26.02 44.31 14.37
CA MET A 6 -25.08 43.54 13.54
C MET A 6 -24.64 44.41 12.34
N GLU A 7 -23.52 45.10 12.53
CA GLU A 7 -22.84 45.88 11.48
C GLU A 7 -22.27 44.93 10.40
N MET A 8 -22.74 45.13 9.17
CA MET A 8 -22.11 44.68 7.94
C MET A 8 -20.89 45.56 7.64
N ASN A 9 -19.69 45.01 7.70
CA ASN A 9 -18.51 45.67 7.16
C ASN A 9 -18.14 45.11 5.79
N THR A 10 -18.41 45.95 4.80
CA THR A 10 -18.11 45.81 3.38
C THR A 10 -16.60 45.85 3.15
N VAL A 11 -16.04 44.79 2.54
CA VAL A 11 -14.62 44.76 2.15
C VAL A 11 -14.41 45.69 0.96
N ALA A 12 -13.68 46.78 1.18
CA ALA A 12 -13.25 47.71 0.14
C ALA A 12 -12.15 47.05 -0.72
N VAL A 13 -12.39 47.02 -2.03
CA VAL A 13 -11.41 46.70 -3.06
C VAL A 13 -10.40 47.85 -3.14
N GLN A 14 -9.15 47.61 -2.77
CA GLN A 14 -8.06 48.55 -3.06
C GLN A 14 -7.51 48.26 -4.45
N GLU A 15 -7.74 49.24 -5.32
CA GLU A 15 -7.17 49.40 -6.65
C GLU A 15 -5.69 49.84 -6.48
N GLN A 16 -4.75 48.99 -6.89
CA GLN A 16 -3.32 49.29 -6.85
C GLN A 16 -2.86 49.56 -8.28
N THR A 17 -2.67 50.84 -8.61
CA THR A 17 -2.03 51.28 -9.86
C THR A 17 -0.70 51.97 -9.57
N ALA A 18 0.17 51.84 -10.58
CA ALA A 18 1.36 52.63 -10.91
C ALA A 18 2.73 52.16 -10.37
N ASP A 19 3.51 51.73 -11.35
CA ASP A 19 4.89 52.14 -11.63
C ASP A 19 6.01 51.73 -10.68
N ASP A 20 6.76 50.70 -11.11
CA ASP A 20 8.22 50.70 -10.97
C ASP A 20 8.89 50.04 -12.18
N ALA A 21 9.83 50.78 -12.77
CA ALA A 21 10.65 50.44 -13.92
C ALA A 21 11.65 49.30 -13.60
N PRO A 22 12.23 48.62 -14.61
CA PRO A 22 13.06 47.43 -14.38
C PRO A 22 14.43 47.82 -13.83
N SER A 23 14.66 47.60 -12.52
CA SER A 23 15.99 47.67 -11.93
C SER A 23 16.81 46.47 -12.39
N SER A 24 17.72 46.72 -13.32
CA SER A 24 18.84 45.86 -13.67
C SER A 24 19.85 45.78 -12.52
N GLY A 25 20.38 44.59 -12.27
CA GLY A 25 21.66 44.41 -11.57
C GLY A 25 21.56 44.09 -10.07
N GLY A 26 21.38 42.81 -9.76
CA GLY A 26 21.55 42.29 -8.40
C GLY A 26 21.46 40.77 -8.39
N GLY A 27 22.50 40.09 -8.92
CA GLY A 27 22.60 38.62 -8.94
C GLY A 27 22.85 37.97 -7.56
N GLY A 28 22.23 38.50 -6.51
CA GLY A 28 22.23 37.91 -5.18
C GLY A 28 20.89 37.23 -4.95
N THR A 29 20.87 35.90 -4.89
CA THR A 29 19.71 35.16 -4.39
C THR A 29 19.43 35.64 -2.97
N ASN A 30 18.28 36.29 -2.76
CA ASN A 30 17.86 36.71 -1.44
C ASN A 30 17.70 35.46 -0.56
N PRO A 31 18.33 35.37 0.62
CA PRO A 31 18.19 34.22 1.51
C PRO A 31 16.73 33.86 1.82
N ALA A 32 15.82 34.84 1.84
CA ALA A 32 14.40 34.61 2.03
C ALA A 32 13.77 33.76 0.90
N ASP A 33 14.16 34.01 -0.35
CA ASP A 33 13.66 33.28 -1.53
C ASP A 33 14.19 31.84 -1.54
N VAL A 34 15.43 31.63 -1.09
CA VAL A 34 16.03 30.28 -0.94
C VAL A 34 15.30 29.48 0.15
N VAL A 35 14.98 30.10 1.28
CA VAL A 35 14.25 29.44 2.38
C VAL A 35 12.82 29.10 1.94
N ALA A 36 12.13 30.01 1.26
CA ALA A 36 10.80 29.77 0.72
C ALA A 36 10.79 28.63 -0.31
N GLY A 37 11.74 28.63 -1.26
CA GLY A 37 11.91 27.57 -2.26
C GLY A 37 12.24 26.21 -1.62
N THR A 38 13.10 26.20 -0.60
CA THR A 38 13.44 24.96 0.14
C THR A 38 12.24 24.40 0.88
N LYS A 39 11.41 25.26 1.50
CA LYS A 39 10.21 24.84 2.21
C LYS A 39 9.16 24.27 1.25
N ALA A 40 8.95 24.91 0.09
CA ALA A 40 8.07 24.41 -0.96
C ALA A 40 8.55 23.05 -1.50
N TRP A 41 9.84 22.95 -1.83
CA TRP A 41 10.47 21.70 -2.26
C TRP A 41 10.32 20.58 -1.22
N ALA A 42 10.55 20.88 0.06
CA ALA A 42 10.41 19.90 1.13
C ALA A 42 8.96 19.43 1.33
N GLN A 43 7.96 20.29 1.10
CA GLN A 43 6.56 19.88 1.13
C GLN A 43 6.22 18.95 -0.03
N VAL A 44 6.75 19.23 -1.21
CA VAL A 44 6.57 18.40 -2.40
C VAL A 44 7.24 17.04 -2.24
N ALA A 45 8.51 17.02 -1.79
CA ALA A 45 9.26 15.80 -1.57
C ALA A 45 8.59 14.87 -0.55
N LYS A 46 7.91 15.41 0.49
CA LYS A 46 7.20 14.58 1.48
C LYS A 46 6.14 13.66 0.87
N GLY A 47 5.50 14.05 -0.24
CA GLY A 47 4.43 13.27 -0.87
C GLY A 47 4.91 11.92 -1.42
N PHE A 48 6.16 11.84 -1.87
CA PHE A 48 6.70 10.66 -2.56
C PHE A 48 8.12 10.26 -2.16
N ALA A 49 8.73 10.91 -1.15
CA ALA A 49 10.05 10.53 -0.62
C ALA A 49 10.12 9.05 -0.21
N TYR A 50 9.02 8.49 0.29
CA TYR A 50 8.97 7.07 0.63
C TYR A 50 9.02 6.16 -0.60
N VAL A 51 8.50 6.62 -1.74
CA VAL A 51 8.64 5.93 -3.03
C VAL A 51 10.10 5.97 -3.48
N GLU A 52 10.79 7.10 -3.33
CA GLU A 52 12.23 7.25 -3.64
C GLU A 52 13.10 6.33 -2.79
N ILE A 53 12.85 6.30 -1.48
CA ILE A 53 13.58 5.42 -0.56
C ILE A 53 13.34 3.95 -0.95
N SER A 54 12.11 3.57 -1.23
CA SER A 54 11.76 2.21 -1.67
C SER A 54 12.46 1.86 -3.00
N SER A 55 12.48 2.80 -3.95
CA SER A 55 13.25 2.69 -5.19
C SER A 55 14.74 2.46 -4.93
N LEU A 56 15.38 3.26 -4.08
CA LEU A 56 16.80 3.13 -3.78
C LEU A 56 17.13 1.79 -3.13
N VAL A 57 16.34 1.37 -2.14
CA VAL A 57 16.53 0.09 -1.45
C VAL A 57 16.36 -1.08 -2.43
N LEU A 58 15.33 -1.05 -3.29
CA LEU A 58 15.14 -2.09 -4.31
C LEU A 58 16.29 -2.10 -5.33
N MET A 59 16.75 -0.93 -5.79
CA MET A 59 17.86 -0.81 -6.72
C MET A 59 19.14 -1.42 -6.14
N PHE A 60 19.50 -1.08 -4.89
CA PHE A 60 20.69 -1.65 -4.24
C PHE A 60 20.53 -3.15 -3.97
N ALA A 61 19.34 -3.62 -3.62
CA ALA A 61 19.08 -5.04 -3.48
C ALA A 61 19.30 -5.79 -4.80
N CYS A 62 18.88 -5.21 -5.94
CA CYS A 62 19.12 -5.79 -7.26
C CYS A 62 20.62 -5.83 -7.61
N ILE A 63 21.35 -4.75 -7.35
CA ILE A 63 22.79 -4.66 -7.60
C ILE A 63 23.56 -5.71 -6.77
N GLY A 64 23.16 -5.91 -5.52
CA GLY A 64 23.80 -6.89 -4.62
C GLY A 64 23.67 -8.34 -5.07
N MET A 65 22.74 -8.66 -5.97
CA MET A 65 22.50 -10.02 -6.49
C MET A 65 22.74 -10.12 -8.00
N TRP A 66 23.47 -9.18 -8.58
CA TRP A 66 23.64 -9.06 -10.03
C TRP A 66 24.55 -10.14 -10.63
N ASP A 67 23.95 -11.27 -11.00
CA ASP A 67 24.63 -12.35 -11.72
C ASP A 67 23.75 -12.86 -12.88
N LYS A 68 24.33 -12.87 -14.08
CA LYS A 68 23.69 -13.32 -15.34
C LYS A 68 23.40 -14.82 -15.37
N ASN A 69 24.04 -15.59 -14.50
CA ASN A 69 23.90 -17.05 -14.46
C ASN A 69 22.65 -17.51 -13.69
N TYR A 70 21.96 -16.62 -12.98
CA TYR A 70 20.71 -16.97 -12.30
C TYR A 70 19.56 -17.18 -13.30
N TRP A 71 18.76 -18.21 -13.06
CA TRP A 71 17.58 -18.52 -13.89
C TRP A 71 16.55 -17.39 -13.91
N TYR A 72 16.53 -16.54 -12.88
CA TYR A 72 15.64 -15.39 -12.72
C TYR A 72 16.25 -14.06 -13.17
N TYR A 73 17.35 -14.07 -13.94
CA TYR A 73 18.03 -12.84 -14.34
C TYR A 73 17.12 -11.84 -15.08
N SER A 74 16.14 -12.34 -15.84
CA SER A 74 15.16 -11.48 -16.51
C SER A 74 14.24 -10.74 -15.53
N GLU A 75 13.79 -11.42 -14.48
CA GLU A 75 12.99 -10.86 -13.40
C GLU A 75 13.82 -9.90 -12.55
N LEU A 76 15.12 -10.17 -12.35
CA LEU A 76 16.06 -9.26 -11.70
C LEU A 76 16.24 -7.96 -12.51
N CYS A 77 16.37 -8.04 -13.84
CA CYS A 77 16.42 -6.87 -14.71
C CYS A 77 15.11 -6.08 -14.67
N TYR A 78 13.97 -6.77 -14.63
CA TYR A 78 12.67 -6.14 -14.46
C TYR A 78 12.58 -5.41 -13.10
N ALA A 79 12.97 -6.06 -12.00
CA ALA A 79 13.01 -5.46 -10.66
C ALA A 79 13.88 -4.20 -10.60
N LEU A 80 15.07 -4.25 -11.23
CA LEU A 80 15.92 -3.08 -11.38
C LEU A 80 15.21 -1.98 -12.18
N SER A 81 14.55 -2.30 -13.29
CA SER A 81 13.81 -1.30 -14.07
C SER A 81 12.67 -0.66 -13.28
N VAL A 82 11.98 -1.43 -12.42
CA VAL A 82 10.96 -0.91 -11.50
C VAL A 82 11.53 0.18 -10.61
N SER A 83 12.66 -0.11 -9.97
CA SER A 83 13.33 0.83 -9.08
C SER A 83 13.86 2.09 -9.79
N VAL A 84 14.52 1.92 -10.94
CA VAL A 84 15.20 3.01 -11.68
C VAL A 84 14.19 3.96 -12.32
N ILE A 85 13.15 3.44 -12.99
CA ILE A 85 12.12 4.28 -13.60
C ILE A 85 11.40 5.10 -12.53
N SER A 86 11.06 4.47 -11.41
CA SER A 86 10.40 5.14 -10.29
C SER A 86 11.29 6.23 -9.67
N LEU A 87 12.58 5.94 -9.45
CA LEU A 87 13.54 6.92 -8.94
C LEU A 87 13.70 8.10 -9.91
N ALA A 88 13.87 7.82 -11.20
CA ALA A 88 14.01 8.85 -12.22
C ALA A 88 12.75 9.74 -12.30
N ALA A 89 11.56 9.15 -12.25
CA ALA A 89 10.30 9.91 -12.24
C ALA A 89 10.21 10.86 -11.04
N CYS A 90 10.57 10.39 -9.84
CA CYS A 90 10.52 11.23 -8.64
C CYS A 90 11.56 12.37 -8.70
N LEU A 91 12.80 12.09 -9.12
CA LEU A 91 13.85 13.11 -9.28
C LEU A 91 13.49 14.14 -10.35
N ILE A 92 12.88 13.73 -11.46
CA ILE A 92 12.42 14.63 -12.52
C ILE A 92 11.31 15.55 -11.99
N ILE A 93 10.36 15.03 -11.22
CA ILE A 93 9.30 15.83 -10.61
C ILE A 93 9.88 16.83 -9.60
N GLN A 94 10.77 16.39 -8.71
CA GLN A 94 11.42 17.29 -7.74
C GLN A 94 12.19 18.41 -8.43
N THR A 95 12.97 18.07 -9.45
CA THR A 95 13.77 19.05 -10.21
C THR A 95 12.85 19.98 -11.00
N GLY A 96 11.80 19.44 -11.63
CA GLY A 96 10.84 20.20 -12.40
C GLY A 96 10.06 21.20 -11.56
N GLU A 97 9.63 20.82 -10.35
CA GLU A 97 8.96 21.71 -9.42
C GLU A 97 9.91 22.79 -8.87
N PHE A 98 11.18 22.46 -8.65
CA PHE A 98 12.20 23.43 -8.25
C PHE A 98 12.48 24.47 -9.36
N VAL A 99 12.55 24.04 -10.63
CA VAL A 99 12.79 24.93 -11.77
C VAL A 99 11.55 25.74 -12.16
N LYS A 100 10.37 25.13 -12.05
CA LYS A 100 9.09 25.75 -12.42
C LYS A 100 8.02 25.36 -11.39
N PRO A 101 7.80 26.20 -10.36
CA PRO A 101 6.75 25.96 -9.37
C PRO A 101 5.38 25.79 -10.02
N GLY A 102 4.58 24.84 -9.52
CA GLY A 102 3.27 24.47 -10.04
C GLY A 102 3.30 23.49 -11.23
N LEU A 103 4.46 22.87 -11.52
CA LEU A 103 4.54 21.76 -12.47
C LEU A 103 3.90 20.50 -11.89
N LEU A 104 4.17 20.22 -10.62
CA LEU A 104 3.66 19.06 -9.88
C LEU A 104 2.14 18.97 -9.98
N GLU A 105 1.43 20.05 -9.71
CA GLU A 105 -0.04 20.09 -9.73
C GLU A 105 -0.63 19.61 -11.07
N LYS A 106 0.12 19.74 -12.17
CA LYS A 106 -0.31 19.32 -13.51
C LYS A 106 0.00 17.87 -13.82
N ILE A 107 1.11 17.33 -13.30
CA ILE A 107 1.63 16.00 -13.67
C ILE A 107 1.53 14.96 -12.55
N GLU A 108 1.21 15.38 -11.33
CA GLU A 108 1.16 14.51 -10.16
C GLU A 108 0.20 13.35 -10.36
N LYS A 109 -1.03 13.62 -10.77
CA LYS A 109 -2.05 12.58 -10.97
C LYS A 109 -1.67 11.54 -12.03
N PRO A 110 -1.26 11.90 -13.26
CA PRO A 110 -0.85 10.89 -14.24
C PRO A 110 0.41 10.13 -13.80
N VAL A 111 1.39 10.78 -13.16
CA VAL A 111 2.62 10.09 -12.73
C VAL A 111 2.36 9.16 -11.55
N SER A 112 1.61 9.60 -10.55
CA SER A 112 1.24 8.76 -9.41
C SER A 112 0.44 7.52 -9.86
N LEU A 113 -0.53 7.68 -10.77
CA LEU A 113 -1.28 6.55 -11.35
C LEU A 113 -0.38 5.60 -12.14
N PHE A 114 0.54 6.14 -12.96
CA PHE A 114 1.52 5.32 -13.67
C PHE A 114 2.37 4.51 -12.69
N LEU A 115 2.93 5.17 -11.67
CA LEU A 115 3.77 4.51 -10.68
C LEU A 115 2.99 3.50 -9.84
N PHE A 116 1.73 3.76 -9.51
CA PHE A 116 0.86 2.80 -8.84
C PHE A 116 0.70 1.52 -9.65
N VAL A 117 0.38 1.61 -10.94
CA VAL A 117 0.27 0.43 -11.81
C VAL A 117 1.62 -0.26 -11.98
N TRP A 118 2.68 0.52 -12.17
CA TRP A 118 4.05 0.03 -12.37
C TRP A 118 4.58 -0.75 -11.15
N TRP A 119 4.39 -0.22 -9.95
CA TRP A 119 4.73 -0.90 -8.70
C TRP A 119 3.78 -2.04 -8.37
N GLY A 120 2.51 -1.98 -8.77
CA GLY A 120 1.56 -3.09 -8.60
C GLY A 120 1.98 -4.32 -9.39
N ILE A 121 2.25 -4.16 -10.69
CA ILE A 121 2.76 -5.24 -11.54
C ILE A 121 4.15 -5.66 -11.06
N GLY A 122 5.02 -4.68 -10.77
CA GLY A 122 6.37 -4.87 -10.25
C GLY A 122 6.37 -5.76 -9.00
N THR A 123 5.66 -5.38 -7.96
CA THR A 123 5.57 -6.12 -6.69
C THR A 123 5.00 -7.52 -6.90
N GLY A 124 4.00 -7.66 -7.78
CA GLY A 124 3.46 -8.97 -8.18
C GLY A 124 4.54 -9.90 -8.73
N VAL A 125 5.29 -9.45 -9.75
CA VAL A 125 6.36 -10.26 -10.35
C VAL A 125 7.50 -10.49 -9.34
N ILE A 126 7.95 -9.41 -8.68
CA ILE A 126 9.13 -9.40 -7.83
C ILE A 126 8.99 -10.32 -6.62
N THR A 127 7.79 -10.36 -6.02
CA THR A 127 7.56 -11.04 -4.73
C THR A 127 6.80 -12.36 -4.83
N PHE A 128 6.07 -12.62 -5.92
CA PHE A 128 5.39 -13.92 -6.12
C PHE A 128 6.16 -14.85 -7.06
N ARG A 129 7.08 -14.32 -7.87
CA ARG A 129 7.85 -15.12 -8.83
C ARG A 129 9.34 -15.09 -8.54
N ALA A 130 9.99 -13.93 -8.66
CA ALA A 130 11.42 -13.75 -8.45
C ALA A 130 11.79 -12.26 -8.60
N PRO A 131 12.94 -11.79 -8.07
CA PRO A 131 13.94 -12.55 -7.31
C PRO A 131 13.71 -12.53 -5.80
N PHE A 132 12.76 -11.72 -5.31
CA PHE A 132 12.56 -11.47 -3.88
C PHE A 132 11.29 -12.14 -3.39
N THR A 133 11.18 -13.47 -3.51
CA THR A 133 10.04 -14.24 -2.98
C THR A 133 10.13 -14.50 -1.47
N THR A 134 11.37 -14.54 -0.97
CA THR A 134 11.68 -14.62 0.47
C THR A 134 12.01 -13.23 1.01
N THR A 135 11.68 -13.00 2.28
CA THR A 135 11.92 -11.74 2.98
C THR A 135 13.36 -11.30 2.89
N SER A 136 13.56 -10.07 2.43
CA SER A 136 14.83 -9.40 2.21
C SER A 136 14.58 -7.90 2.05
N ASN A 137 15.63 -7.10 1.95
CA ASN A 137 15.48 -5.67 1.67
C ASN A 137 14.71 -5.40 0.37
N GLY A 138 14.94 -6.20 -0.68
CA GLY A 138 14.21 -6.09 -1.95
C GLY A 138 12.73 -6.45 -1.81
N PHE A 139 12.40 -7.48 -1.01
CA PHE A 139 11.01 -7.85 -0.70
C PHE A 139 10.25 -6.71 -0.02
N PHE A 140 10.82 -6.14 1.04
CA PHE A 140 10.18 -5.06 1.79
C PHE A 140 10.11 -3.77 0.98
N ALA A 141 11.14 -3.48 0.17
CA ALA A 141 11.14 -2.32 -0.71
C ALA A 141 10.07 -2.41 -1.81
N ALA A 142 9.83 -3.60 -2.37
CA ALA A 142 8.75 -3.84 -3.33
C ALA A 142 7.38 -3.48 -2.74
N TRP A 143 7.04 -4.09 -1.61
CA TRP A 143 5.78 -3.82 -0.92
C TRP A 143 5.64 -2.37 -0.43
N ALA A 144 6.71 -1.79 0.12
CA ALA A 144 6.71 -0.39 0.55
C ALA A 144 6.45 0.55 -0.64
N GLY A 145 7.17 0.37 -1.75
CA GLY A 145 6.98 1.17 -2.97
C GLY A 145 5.54 1.08 -3.50
N PHE A 146 4.96 -0.12 -3.52
CA PHE A 146 3.56 -0.29 -3.90
C PHE A 146 2.58 0.39 -2.93
N LEU A 147 2.77 0.25 -1.62
CA LEU A 147 1.91 0.90 -0.61
C LEU A 147 1.95 2.43 -0.73
N PHE A 148 3.14 3.00 -0.87
CA PHE A 148 3.30 4.46 -0.96
C PHE A 148 2.77 5.02 -2.28
N THR A 149 2.96 4.31 -3.40
CA THR A 149 2.35 4.72 -4.68
C THR A 149 0.84 4.54 -4.69
N THR A 150 0.30 3.54 -4.00
CA THR A 150 -1.15 3.39 -3.79
C THR A 150 -1.72 4.56 -3.02
N LYS A 151 -1.09 4.91 -1.87
CA LYS A 151 -1.49 6.07 -1.07
C LYS A 151 -1.45 7.35 -1.89
N TRP A 152 -0.37 7.55 -2.65
CA TRP A 152 -0.19 8.75 -3.47
C TRP A 152 -1.21 8.83 -4.62
N ALA A 153 -1.41 7.75 -5.38
CA ALA A 153 -2.26 7.77 -6.57
C ALA A 153 -3.75 7.80 -6.26
N LEU A 154 -4.18 7.08 -5.22
CA LEU A 154 -5.58 6.92 -4.87
C LEU A 154 -6.05 7.89 -3.78
N ASN A 155 -5.13 8.70 -3.21
CA ASN A 155 -5.40 9.56 -2.06
C ASN A 155 -6.15 8.81 -0.95
N ILE A 156 -5.72 7.56 -0.66
CA ILE A 156 -6.36 6.75 0.38
C ILE A 156 -6.19 7.48 1.71
N ASP A 157 -7.31 7.97 2.23
CA ASP A 157 -7.36 8.51 3.56
C ASP A 157 -7.40 7.35 4.57
N SER A 158 -6.30 7.17 5.30
CA SER A 158 -6.21 6.16 6.36
C SER A 158 -7.25 6.37 7.47
N SER A 159 -7.86 7.57 7.55
CA SER A 159 -8.99 7.84 8.43
C SER A 159 -10.16 6.89 8.13
N GLN A 160 -10.47 6.63 6.86
CA GLN A 160 -11.58 5.76 6.47
C GLN A 160 -11.42 4.34 7.00
N PHE A 161 -10.18 3.83 6.99
CA PHE A 161 -9.90 2.53 7.59
C PHE A 161 -10.00 2.56 9.12
N THR A 162 -9.64 3.67 9.77
CA THR A 162 -9.76 3.82 11.23
C THR A 162 -11.21 4.00 11.69
N GLU A 163 -12.07 4.59 10.87
CA GLU A 163 -13.51 4.71 11.14
C GLU A 163 -14.29 3.40 10.93
N LEU A 164 -13.73 2.41 10.22
CA LEU A 164 -14.40 1.11 10.06
C LEU A 164 -14.62 0.42 11.42
N GLU A 165 -15.78 -0.21 11.57
CA GLU A 165 -16.06 -1.05 12.73
C GLU A 165 -15.00 -2.17 12.86
N LYS A 166 -14.62 -2.50 14.11
CA LYS A 166 -13.59 -3.50 14.44
C LYS A 166 -13.81 -4.82 13.69
N GLY A 167 -15.04 -5.33 13.61
CA GLY A 167 -15.35 -6.55 12.88
C GLY A 167 -15.15 -6.44 11.37
N ARG A 168 -15.58 -5.33 10.75
CA ARG A 168 -15.37 -5.08 9.31
C ARG A 168 -13.88 -4.95 8.96
N LYS A 169 -13.07 -4.35 9.84
CA LYS A 169 -11.60 -4.32 9.70
C LYS A 169 -11.02 -5.74 9.64
N HIS A 170 -11.41 -6.62 10.56
CA HIS A 170 -10.92 -8.00 10.56
C HIS A 170 -11.34 -8.76 9.30
N LEU A 171 -12.59 -8.59 8.84
CA LEU A 171 -13.07 -9.20 7.59
C LEU A 171 -12.30 -8.71 6.36
N PHE A 172 -12.06 -7.39 6.26
CA PHE A 172 -11.27 -6.81 5.18
C PHE A 172 -9.83 -7.34 5.16
N LEU A 173 -9.19 -7.43 6.33
CA LEU A 173 -7.83 -7.95 6.42
C LEU A 173 -7.78 -9.46 6.13
N LEU A 174 -8.78 -10.24 6.56
CA LEU A 174 -8.92 -11.65 6.19
C LEU A 174 -9.11 -11.84 4.68
N PHE A 175 -9.91 -10.97 4.05
CA PHE A 175 -10.06 -10.94 2.59
C PHE A 175 -8.71 -10.71 1.91
N ALA A 176 -7.91 -9.75 2.40
CA ALA A 176 -6.56 -9.50 1.88
C ALA A 176 -5.62 -10.70 2.08
N CYS A 177 -5.65 -11.36 3.24
CA CYS A 177 -4.90 -12.61 3.46
C CYS A 177 -5.35 -13.71 2.50
N GLY A 178 -6.66 -13.87 2.27
CA GLY A 178 -7.20 -14.84 1.31
C GLY A 178 -6.71 -14.59 -0.12
N LEU A 179 -6.62 -13.33 -0.55
CA LEU A 179 -6.04 -12.96 -1.85
C LEU A 179 -4.53 -13.27 -1.93
N LEU A 180 -3.76 -12.88 -0.91
CA LEU A 180 -2.32 -13.15 -0.87
C LEU A 180 -2.03 -14.66 -0.89
N GLU A 181 -2.81 -15.44 -0.14
CA GLU A 181 -2.73 -16.90 -0.08
C GLU A 181 -3.07 -17.55 -1.43
N LEU A 182 -4.16 -17.10 -2.08
CA LEU A 182 -4.54 -17.52 -3.42
C LEU A 182 -3.42 -17.28 -4.44
N PHE A 183 -2.81 -16.09 -4.45
CA PHE A 183 -1.72 -15.81 -5.40
C PHE A 183 -0.43 -16.56 -5.07
N SER A 184 -0.11 -16.72 -3.78
CA SER A 184 1.11 -17.40 -3.33
C SER A 184 1.12 -18.89 -3.67
N THR A 185 -0.05 -19.51 -3.81
CA THR A 185 -0.19 -20.95 -4.12
C THR A 185 -0.13 -21.27 -5.62
N ILE A 186 -0.27 -20.27 -6.51
CA ILE A 186 -0.24 -20.49 -7.98
C ILE A 186 1.07 -21.12 -8.42
N HIS A 187 2.21 -20.54 -8.02
CA HIS A 187 3.51 -21.03 -8.48
C HIS A 187 3.82 -22.45 -7.97
N PRO A 188 3.71 -22.77 -6.66
CA PRO A 188 3.87 -24.13 -6.16
C PRO A 188 3.00 -25.17 -6.88
N ILE A 189 1.72 -24.85 -7.14
CA ILE A 189 0.83 -25.74 -7.90
C ILE A 189 1.32 -25.94 -9.33
N SER A 190 1.76 -24.87 -10.00
CA SER A 190 2.19 -24.91 -11.41
C SER A 190 3.41 -25.81 -11.64
N ILE A 191 4.31 -25.91 -10.65
CA ILE A 191 5.51 -26.74 -10.71
C ILE A 191 5.36 -28.08 -9.97
N GLY A 192 4.20 -28.34 -9.36
CA GLY A 192 3.91 -29.58 -8.64
C GLY A 192 4.57 -29.71 -7.26
N MET A 193 5.09 -28.61 -6.69
CA MET A 193 5.74 -28.59 -5.38
C MET A 193 4.67 -28.55 -4.27
N ASN A 194 4.66 -29.57 -3.39
CA ASN A 194 3.68 -29.71 -2.31
C ASN A 194 2.25 -29.49 -2.82
N LYS A 195 1.90 -30.17 -3.93
CA LYS A 195 0.70 -29.86 -4.71
C LYS A 195 -0.59 -29.99 -3.89
N GLY A 196 -0.66 -30.97 -2.99
CA GLY A 196 -1.84 -31.19 -2.14
C GLY A 196 -2.02 -30.07 -1.13
N GLU A 197 -0.94 -29.68 -0.48
CA GLU A 197 -0.87 -28.61 0.50
C GLU A 197 -1.16 -27.26 -0.18
N ALA A 198 -0.50 -26.96 -1.29
CA ALA A 198 -0.74 -25.73 -2.05
C ALA A 198 -2.19 -25.65 -2.58
N ALA A 199 -2.78 -26.77 -3.02
CA ALA A 199 -4.19 -26.82 -3.40
C ALA A 199 -5.14 -26.58 -2.21
N TRP A 200 -4.77 -27.05 -1.01
CA TRP A 200 -5.50 -26.73 0.22
C TRP A 200 -5.44 -25.22 0.52
N GLY A 201 -4.26 -24.61 0.47
CA GLY A 201 -4.08 -23.16 0.63
C GLY A 201 -4.91 -22.35 -0.37
N MET A 202 -4.85 -22.71 -1.66
CA MET A 202 -5.65 -22.08 -2.71
C MET A 202 -7.15 -22.16 -2.42
N THR A 203 -7.63 -23.33 -2.01
CA THR A 203 -9.04 -23.55 -1.68
C THR A 203 -9.47 -22.70 -0.47
N ALA A 204 -8.67 -22.69 0.59
CA ALA A 204 -8.93 -21.89 1.78
C ALA A 204 -8.91 -20.38 1.48
N GLY A 205 -8.01 -19.92 0.61
CA GLY A 205 -7.98 -18.55 0.11
C GLY A 205 -9.28 -18.17 -0.62
N ILE A 206 -9.73 -18.99 -1.58
CA ILE A 206 -10.98 -18.76 -2.32
C ILE A 206 -12.19 -18.73 -1.39
N LEU A 207 -12.31 -19.70 -0.49
CA LEU A 207 -13.40 -19.75 0.49
C LEU A 207 -13.39 -18.51 1.39
N THR A 208 -12.21 -18.09 1.87
CA THR A 208 -12.08 -16.89 2.69
C THR A 208 -12.54 -15.65 1.94
N ILE A 209 -12.13 -15.45 0.69
CA ILE A 209 -12.54 -14.32 -0.16
C ILE A 209 -14.06 -14.25 -0.29
N ILE A 210 -14.70 -15.38 -0.59
CA ILE A 210 -16.17 -15.43 -0.76
C ILE A 210 -16.87 -15.16 0.58
N ILE A 211 -16.49 -15.87 1.64
CA ILE A 211 -17.10 -15.75 2.96
C ILE A 211 -16.97 -14.32 3.47
N THR A 212 -15.75 -13.78 3.49
CA THR A 212 -15.51 -12.42 4.00
C THR A 212 -16.17 -11.36 3.15
N GLY A 213 -16.24 -11.52 1.82
CA GLY A 213 -16.98 -10.60 0.94
C GLY A 213 -18.48 -10.57 1.23
N VAL A 214 -19.09 -11.74 1.45
CA VAL A 214 -20.51 -11.84 1.84
C VAL A 214 -20.74 -11.24 3.23
N LEU A 215 -19.94 -11.64 4.23
CA LEU A 215 -20.05 -11.14 5.60
C LEU A 215 -19.81 -9.63 5.68
N PHE A 216 -18.90 -9.08 4.88
CA PHE A 216 -18.63 -7.64 4.87
C PHE A 216 -19.84 -6.84 4.36
N LYS A 217 -20.51 -7.34 3.31
CA LYS A 217 -21.66 -6.66 2.72
C LYS A 217 -22.92 -6.77 3.59
N ALA A 218 -23.15 -7.93 4.21
CA ALA A 218 -24.34 -8.22 5.01
C ALA A 218 -24.06 -8.16 6.52
N TYR A 219 -23.04 -7.39 6.93
CA TYR A 219 -22.51 -7.44 8.31
C TYR A 219 -23.56 -7.16 9.39
N ASP A 220 -24.44 -6.20 9.13
CA ASP A 220 -25.46 -5.73 10.08
C ASP A 220 -26.72 -6.62 10.06
N ASP A 221 -26.91 -7.38 8.98
CA ASP A 221 -28.11 -8.21 8.74
C ASP A 221 -27.95 -9.66 9.22
N ILE A 222 -26.71 -10.09 9.51
CA ILE A 222 -26.41 -11.47 9.89
C ILE A 222 -26.52 -11.65 11.39
N ALA A 223 -27.31 -12.65 11.81
CA ALA A 223 -27.45 -13.02 13.21
C ALA A 223 -26.10 -13.38 13.86
N ILE A 224 -25.91 -12.95 15.10
CA ILE A 224 -24.64 -13.13 15.83
C ILE A 224 -24.21 -14.60 15.95
N SER A 225 -25.17 -15.52 16.10
CA SER A 225 -24.90 -16.97 16.14
C SER A 225 -24.27 -17.48 14.85
N ILE A 226 -24.70 -16.96 13.69
CA ILE A 226 -24.10 -17.29 12.38
C ILE A 226 -22.68 -16.74 12.32
N MET A 227 -22.47 -15.48 12.75
CA MET A 227 -21.14 -14.87 12.80
C MET A 227 -20.16 -15.67 13.65
N LYS A 228 -20.59 -16.17 14.82
CA LYS A 228 -19.79 -17.03 15.72
C LYS A 228 -19.44 -18.38 15.09
N VAL A 229 -20.41 -19.04 14.44
CA VAL A 229 -20.16 -20.32 13.76
C VAL A 229 -19.19 -20.12 12.60
N THR A 230 -19.38 -19.06 11.80
CA THR A 230 -18.48 -18.76 10.68
C THR A 230 -17.09 -18.36 11.16
N SER A 231 -16.96 -17.60 12.25
CA SER A 231 -15.64 -17.24 12.80
C SER A 231 -14.90 -18.46 13.35
N ALA A 232 -15.59 -19.39 14.03
CA ALA A 232 -15.01 -20.65 14.47
C ALA A 232 -14.55 -21.52 13.29
N PHE A 233 -15.35 -21.59 12.23
CA PHE A 233 -14.97 -22.27 10.99
C PHE A 233 -13.71 -21.66 10.36
N LEU A 234 -13.68 -20.32 10.19
CA LEU A 234 -12.52 -19.62 9.65
C LEU A 234 -11.28 -19.82 10.52
N PHE A 235 -11.41 -19.80 11.85
CA PHE A 235 -10.31 -20.05 12.77
C PHE A 235 -9.73 -21.46 12.59
N CYS A 236 -10.56 -22.50 12.60
CA CYS A 236 -10.11 -23.87 12.39
C CYS A 236 -9.45 -24.05 11.02
N MET A 237 -10.06 -23.49 9.96
CA MET A 237 -9.50 -23.54 8.62
C MET A 237 -8.12 -22.85 8.58
N TRP A 238 -8.00 -21.62 9.06
CA TRP A 238 -6.72 -20.91 9.03
C TRP A 238 -5.67 -21.49 9.98
N ALA A 239 -6.06 -22.17 11.07
CA ALA A 239 -5.14 -22.94 11.89
C ALA A 239 -4.51 -24.10 11.08
N THR A 240 -5.32 -24.81 10.30
CA THR A 240 -4.81 -25.87 9.41
C THR A 240 -4.00 -25.31 8.23
N VAL A 241 -4.39 -24.15 7.67
CA VAL A 241 -3.59 -23.46 6.63
C VAL A 241 -2.21 -23.09 7.18
N ALA A 242 -2.14 -22.41 8.33
CA ALA A 242 -0.87 -22.07 8.95
C ALA A 242 -0.03 -23.32 9.26
N GLY A 243 -0.64 -24.35 9.85
CA GLY A 243 0.04 -25.62 10.16
C GLY A 243 0.58 -26.34 8.92
N VAL A 244 -0.29 -26.63 7.95
CA VAL A 244 0.06 -27.42 6.76
C VAL A 244 1.03 -26.65 5.88
N LEU A 245 0.78 -25.37 5.60
CA LEU A 245 1.54 -24.63 4.60
C LEU A 245 2.91 -24.16 5.10
N THR A 246 3.08 -23.97 6.41
CA THR A 246 4.33 -23.44 6.98
C THR A 246 5.19 -24.48 7.69
N PHE A 247 4.63 -25.63 8.07
CA PHE A 247 5.41 -26.77 8.58
C PHE A 247 5.56 -27.90 7.56
N GLY A 248 4.55 -28.11 6.69
CA GLY A 248 4.61 -29.09 5.59
C GLY A 248 5.11 -28.49 4.27
N GLY A 249 4.74 -27.24 4.00
CA GLY A 249 5.09 -26.52 2.78
C GLY A 249 3.86 -26.15 1.96
N PRO A 250 3.97 -25.29 0.93
CA PRO A 250 5.22 -24.82 0.32
C PRO A 250 5.86 -23.60 1.00
N PHE A 251 5.25 -23.00 2.02
CA PHE A 251 5.70 -21.74 2.61
C PHE A 251 6.54 -21.96 3.87
N ILE A 252 7.65 -22.69 3.73
CA ILE A 252 8.59 -22.92 4.84
C ILE A 252 9.42 -21.66 5.11
N ASP A 253 9.81 -20.96 4.06
CA ASP A 253 10.53 -19.68 4.15
C ASP A 253 9.56 -18.51 4.31
N THR A 254 10.01 -17.47 5.00
CA THR A 254 9.24 -16.26 5.21
C THR A 254 9.06 -15.49 3.90
N GLY A 255 7.82 -15.36 3.44
CA GLY A 255 7.42 -14.68 2.20
C GLY A 255 5.91 -14.41 2.17
N ASN A 256 5.35 -14.11 0.99
CA ASN A 256 3.93 -13.74 0.87
C ASN A 256 2.97 -14.80 1.44
N GLY A 257 3.13 -16.06 1.04
CA GLY A 257 2.29 -17.16 1.53
C GLY A 257 2.44 -17.41 3.03
N TYR A 258 3.67 -17.32 3.56
CA TYR A 258 3.94 -17.44 4.99
C TYR A 258 3.18 -16.38 5.79
N PHE A 259 3.28 -15.11 5.40
CA PHE A 259 2.59 -14.01 6.08
C PHE A 259 1.07 -14.09 5.90
N ALA A 260 0.58 -14.52 4.73
CA ALA A 260 -0.84 -14.70 4.50
C ALA A 260 -1.42 -15.79 5.41
N SER A 261 -0.75 -16.94 5.50
CA SER A 261 -1.09 -18.07 6.37
C SER A 261 -1.20 -17.67 7.85
N TRP A 262 -0.15 -17.05 8.40
CA TRP A 262 -0.16 -16.62 9.81
C TRP A 262 -1.05 -15.41 10.08
N GLY A 263 -1.06 -14.44 9.16
CA GLY A 263 -1.94 -13.27 9.24
C GLY A 263 -3.40 -13.67 9.25
N GLY A 264 -3.81 -14.56 8.34
CA GLY A 264 -5.16 -15.09 8.28
C GLY A 264 -5.55 -15.83 9.55
N PHE A 265 -4.66 -16.66 10.11
CA PHE A 265 -4.90 -17.33 11.40
C PHE A 265 -5.13 -16.34 12.55
N LEU A 266 -4.24 -15.36 12.73
CA LEU A 266 -4.37 -14.38 13.81
C LEU A 266 -5.60 -13.49 13.63
N LEU A 267 -5.95 -13.12 12.40
CA LEU A 267 -7.13 -12.31 12.10
C LEU A 267 -8.42 -13.11 12.28
N ALA A 268 -8.44 -14.41 11.94
CA ALA A 268 -9.59 -15.27 12.19
C ALA A 268 -9.83 -15.44 13.69
N ALA A 269 -8.76 -15.60 14.49
CA ALA A 269 -8.84 -15.62 15.94
C ALA A 269 -9.39 -14.30 16.50
N LYS A 270 -8.86 -13.15 16.06
CA LYS A 270 -9.34 -11.82 16.50
C LYS A 270 -10.79 -11.55 16.09
N PHE A 271 -11.18 -11.99 14.90
CA PHE A 271 -12.56 -11.90 14.44
C PHE A 271 -13.49 -12.71 15.35
N GLY A 272 -13.11 -13.95 15.68
CA GLY A 272 -13.84 -14.82 16.61
C GLY A 272 -13.99 -14.21 18.00
N LEU A 273 -12.90 -13.73 18.60
CA LEU A 273 -12.91 -13.05 19.90
C LEU A 273 -13.85 -11.84 19.89
N HIS A 274 -13.80 -11.03 18.83
CA HIS A 274 -14.69 -9.89 18.71
C HIS A 274 -16.17 -10.29 18.62
N GLN A 275 -16.52 -11.41 17.98
CA GLN A 275 -17.92 -11.88 17.95
C GLN A 275 -18.41 -12.38 19.32
N MET A 276 -17.51 -12.87 20.17
CA MET A 276 -17.84 -13.25 21.54
C MET A 276 -18.07 -12.01 22.41
N GLU A 277 -17.15 -11.04 22.36
CA GLU A 277 -17.30 -9.74 23.05
C GLU A 277 -18.63 -9.06 22.71
N ARG A 278 -19.02 -9.08 21.42
CA ARG A 278 -20.23 -8.42 20.92
C ARG A 278 -21.53 -9.08 21.39
N GLU A 279 -21.49 -10.34 21.83
CA GLU A 279 -22.67 -11.04 22.38
C GLU A 279 -22.88 -10.65 23.84
N ASP A 280 -21.80 -10.55 24.61
CA ASP A 280 -21.83 -10.13 26.02
C ASP A 280 -22.36 -8.68 26.18
N GLU A 281 -22.28 -7.86 25.14
CA GLU A 281 -22.86 -6.50 25.11
C GLU A 281 -24.37 -6.46 24.82
N ILE A 282 -24.93 -7.53 24.22
CA ILE A 282 -26.33 -7.59 23.77
C ILE A 282 -27.23 -8.32 24.78
N VAL A 283 -26.68 -9.24 25.58
CA VAL A 283 -27.39 -10.06 26.59
C VAL A 283 -27.46 -9.35 27.94
#